data_AF-A0A6P8JZT2-F1
#
_entry.id   AF-A0A6P8JZT2-F1
#
_cell.length_a   1.000
_cell.length_b   1.000
_cell.length_c   1.000
_cell.angle_alpha   90.00
_cell.angle_beta   90.00
_cell.angle_gamma   90.00
#
_symmetry.space_group_name_H-M   'P 1'
#
loop_
_entity.id
_entity.type
_entity.pdbx_description
1 polymer ?
#
loop_
_entity_poly.entity_id
_entity_poly.type
_entity_poly.pdbx_seq_one_letter_code
_entity_poly.pdbx_strand_id
1 'polypeptide(L)'
;MPPNAKSETDAKPEAEPAPASEPAAELESVDQKLEETHHSKFREVDRQEQEVLAEKAAEAASQRIAQVESTTRSATTEAQESTTTSVPVIKKIEHVGEVVTEVIAERTGLPTWGVVAIIILVFLVVFGIIFFCVRRFLKKRRTKDGKGKKGVDMKSVQLLGSAYKEKVQPDMEELTENAEEGDEEDKQSEQKLGRLNFKLEYDFNSNSLAVTVIQAEELPALDMGGTSDPYVKVYLLPDKKKKFETKVHRKTLSPVFNETFTFKSLPYADAMNKTLVFAIFDFDRFSKHDQIGEVKVPLCTIDLAQTIEEWRDLVSVEGEGGQVVLREVNI
;
A
#
# COMPACT_ATOMS: atom_id res chain seq x y z
N MET A 1 -7.15 -107.30 -14.97
CA MET A 1 -7.68 -106.58 -13.81
C MET A 1 -8.34 -105.30 -14.31
N PRO A 2 -9.56 -104.92 -13.85
CA PRO A 2 -10.04 -103.53 -13.84
C PRO A 2 -9.31 -102.74 -12.72
N PRO A 3 -9.42 -101.40 -12.52
CA PRO A 3 -10.59 -100.48 -12.62
C PRO A 3 -10.57 -99.51 -13.84
N ASN A 4 -11.66 -98.90 -14.35
CA ASN A 4 -12.73 -98.03 -13.76
C ASN A 4 -12.23 -96.56 -13.56
N ALA A 5 -12.88 -95.46 -13.99
CA ALA A 5 -14.21 -95.15 -14.57
C ALA A 5 -14.13 -93.87 -15.48
N LYS A 6 -15.16 -93.08 -15.90
CA LYS A 6 -16.64 -93.05 -15.76
C LYS A 6 -17.31 -92.18 -16.88
N SER A 7 -18.63 -92.35 -17.06
CA SER A 7 -19.74 -91.47 -17.55
C SER A 7 -19.50 -89.95 -17.85
N GLU A 8 -19.91 -89.34 -18.97
CA GLU A 8 -21.28 -88.83 -19.40
C GLU A 8 -21.71 -87.48 -18.76
N THR A 9 -22.46 -86.53 -19.36
CA THR A 9 -22.89 -86.14 -20.76
C THR A 9 -23.09 -84.57 -20.78
N ASP A 10 -23.95 -83.77 -21.47
CA ASP A 10 -25.10 -83.92 -22.41
C ASP A 10 -25.51 -82.57 -23.12
N ALA A 11 -26.55 -82.62 -23.99
CA ALA A 11 -27.49 -81.55 -24.44
C ALA A 11 -27.07 -80.38 -25.40
N LYS A 12 -28.08 -79.82 -26.13
CA LYS A 12 -27.97 -78.82 -27.25
C LYS A 12 -29.24 -77.95 -27.41
N PRO A 13 -29.12 -76.60 -27.55
CA PRO A 13 -29.55 -75.84 -28.77
C PRO A 13 -28.36 -75.24 -29.54
N GLU A 14 -28.40 -74.63 -30.74
CA GLU A 14 -29.44 -74.18 -31.71
C GLU A 14 -30.07 -72.78 -31.53
N ALA A 15 -29.73 -71.82 -32.43
CA ALA A 15 -30.38 -70.50 -32.60
C ALA A 15 -30.00 -69.81 -33.94
N GLU A 16 -31.00 -69.27 -34.66
CA GLU A 16 -30.96 -68.29 -35.77
C GLU A 16 -32.40 -67.76 -35.98
N PRO A 17 -32.68 -66.63 -36.68
CA PRO A 17 -31.89 -65.44 -36.99
C PRO A 17 -32.49 -64.16 -36.32
N ALA A 18 -32.02 -62.96 -36.69
CA ALA A 18 -32.61 -61.68 -36.25
C ALA A 18 -32.68 -60.63 -37.39
N PRO A 19 -33.83 -59.98 -37.65
CA PRO A 19 -33.96 -58.86 -38.60
C PRO A 19 -33.73 -57.47 -37.94
N ALA A 20 -33.55 -56.43 -38.77
CA ALA A 20 -33.21 -55.07 -38.33
C ALA A 20 -34.42 -54.14 -38.11
N SER A 21 -34.19 -53.01 -37.42
CA SER A 21 -35.16 -51.92 -37.20
C SER A 21 -34.48 -50.54 -37.17
N GLU A 22 -35.18 -49.51 -37.67
CA GLU A 22 -34.75 -48.10 -37.71
C GLU A 22 -35.20 -47.32 -36.44
N PRO A 23 -35.24 -45.96 -36.40
CA PRO A 23 -34.09 -45.11 -36.11
C PRO A 23 -34.29 -44.22 -34.85
N ALA A 24 -33.20 -43.92 -34.13
CA ALA A 24 -33.23 -43.30 -32.80
C ALA A 24 -33.21 -41.75 -32.77
N ALA A 25 -33.95 -41.07 -33.64
CA ALA A 25 -33.72 -39.63 -33.93
C ALA A 25 -34.64 -38.60 -33.24
N GLU A 26 -35.77 -38.96 -32.62
CA GLU A 26 -36.75 -37.98 -32.11
C GLU A 26 -36.61 -37.60 -30.62
N LEU A 27 -35.90 -38.40 -29.81
CA LEU A 27 -35.94 -38.27 -28.34
C LEU A 27 -35.15 -37.09 -27.76
N GLU A 28 -34.02 -36.71 -28.34
CA GLU A 28 -33.14 -35.65 -27.78
C GLU A 28 -33.78 -34.24 -27.79
N SER A 29 -34.83 -34.03 -28.59
CA SER A 29 -35.47 -32.71 -28.77
C SER A 29 -36.36 -32.25 -27.60
N VAL A 30 -36.74 -33.16 -26.69
CA VAL A 30 -37.73 -32.90 -25.63
C VAL A 30 -37.07 -32.47 -24.32
N ASP A 31 -36.02 -33.17 -23.89
CA ASP A 31 -35.35 -32.91 -22.60
C ASP A 31 -34.67 -31.53 -22.57
N GLN A 32 -34.03 -31.12 -23.67
CA GLN A 32 -33.34 -29.83 -23.77
C GLN A 32 -34.29 -28.64 -23.52
N LYS A 33 -35.56 -28.77 -23.90
CA LYS A 33 -36.60 -27.75 -23.67
C LYS A 33 -37.16 -27.77 -22.23
N LEU A 34 -37.05 -28.90 -21.54
CA LEU A 34 -37.44 -29.04 -20.14
C LEU A 34 -36.42 -28.36 -19.22
N GLU A 35 -35.12 -28.52 -19.49
CA GLU A 35 -34.04 -27.89 -18.72
C GLU A 35 -34.07 -26.35 -18.80
N GLU A 36 -34.20 -25.77 -20.00
CA GLU A 36 -34.32 -24.31 -20.17
C GLU A 36 -35.50 -23.74 -19.37
N THR A 37 -36.64 -24.45 -19.38
CA THR A 37 -37.85 -24.05 -18.65
C THR A 37 -37.64 -24.08 -17.13
N HIS A 38 -36.88 -25.06 -16.62
CA HIS A 38 -36.51 -25.14 -15.21
C HIS A 38 -35.50 -24.07 -14.80
N HIS A 39 -34.46 -23.85 -15.60
CA HIS A 39 -33.40 -22.88 -15.27
C HIS A 39 -33.90 -21.43 -15.33
N SER A 40 -34.85 -21.13 -16.22
CA SER A 40 -35.55 -19.83 -16.26
C SER A 40 -36.37 -19.59 -14.98
N LYS A 41 -37.19 -20.57 -14.55
CA LYS A 41 -37.98 -20.46 -13.31
C LYS A 41 -37.12 -20.30 -12.05
N PHE A 42 -35.94 -20.93 -12.00
CA PHE A 42 -35.06 -20.79 -10.84
C PHE A 42 -34.56 -19.35 -10.68
N ARG A 43 -34.12 -18.70 -11.77
CA ARG A 43 -33.68 -17.29 -11.76
C ARG A 43 -34.82 -16.31 -11.45
N GLU A 44 -36.05 -16.63 -11.86
CA GLU A 44 -37.25 -15.86 -11.52
C GLU A 44 -37.49 -15.84 -10.00
N VAL A 45 -37.32 -16.98 -9.33
CA VAL A 45 -37.43 -17.11 -7.86
C VAL A 45 -36.29 -16.41 -7.13
N ASP A 46 -35.03 -16.63 -7.53
CA ASP A 46 -33.85 -15.96 -6.94
C ASP A 46 -34.00 -14.43 -6.96
N ARG A 47 -34.54 -13.87 -8.05
CA ARG A 47 -34.83 -12.43 -8.16
C ARG A 47 -35.89 -11.98 -7.15
N GLN A 48 -37.01 -12.70 -7.05
CA GLN A 48 -38.08 -12.35 -6.11
C GLN A 48 -37.62 -12.43 -4.65
N GLU A 49 -36.78 -13.43 -4.30
CA GLU A 49 -36.19 -13.48 -2.95
C GLU A 49 -35.23 -12.31 -2.68
N GLN A 50 -34.40 -11.90 -3.65
CA GLN A 50 -33.53 -10.73 -3.48
C GLN A 50 -34.33 -9.42 -3.35
N GLU A 51 -35.41 -9.23 -4.11
CA GLU A 51 -36.28 -8.05 -4.01
C GLU A 51 -36.97 -7.96 -2.64
N VAL A 52 -37.52 -9.07 -2.13
CA VAL A 52 -38.12 -9.14 -0.78
C VAL A 52 -37.09 -8.94 0.35
N LEU A 53 -35.86 -9.41 0.17
CA LEU A 53 -34.76 -9.15 1.11
C LEU A 53 -34.31 -7.69 1.09
N ALA A 54 -34.28 -7.04 -0.07
CA ALA A 54 -33.97 -5.62 -0.21
C ALA A 54 -35.05 -4.73 0.42
N GLU A 55 -36.33 -5.04 0.22
CA GLU A 55 -37.45 -4.30 0.83
C GLU A 55 -37.39 -4.38 2.37
N LYS A 56 -37.19 -5.59 2.93
CA LYS A 56 -37.00 -5.77 4.38
C LYS A 56 -35.77 -5.04 4.93
N ALA A 57 -34.69 -4.95 4.15
CA ALA A 57 -33.51 -4.18 4.55
C ALA A 57 -33.78 -2.66 4.57
N ALA A 58 -34.56 -2.14 3.61
CA ALA A 58 -34.98 -0.74 3.57
C ALA A 58 -35.96 -0.39 4.70
N GLU A 59 -36.89 -1.29 5.04
CA GLU A 59 -37.78 -1.13 6.19
C GLU A 59 -36.97 -1.10 7.51
N ALA A 60 -36.06 -2.06 7.71
CA ALA A 60 -35.20 -2.11 8.89
C ALA A 60 -34.28 -0.89 9.04
N ALA A 61 -33.82 -0.31 7.92
CA ALA A 61 -33.09 0.96 7.93
C ALA A 61 -33.99 2.13 8.37
N SER A 62 -35.22 2.18 7.87
CA SER A 62 -36.21 3.23 8.21
C SER A 62 -36.63 3.17 9.68
N GLN A 63 -36.86 1.96 10.21
CA GLN A 63 -37.16 1.74 11.64
C GLN A 63 -36.01 2.20 12.55
N ARG A 64 -34.75 2.00 12.15
CA ARG A 64 -33.57 2.50 12.89
C ARG A 64 -33.48 4.03 12.93
N ILE A 65 -33.83 4.72 11.85
CA ILE A 65 -33.82 6.19 11.80
C ILE A 65 -34.82 6.77 12.82
N ALA A 66 -36.03 6.20 12.92
CA ALA A 66 -37.05 6.61 13.89
C ALA A 66 -36.62 6.42 15.37
N GLN A 67 -35.77 5.42 15.67
CA GLN A 67 -35.21 5.25 17.02
C GLN A 67 -34.17 6.33 17.38
N VAL A 68 -33.49 6.92 16.40
CA VAL A 68 -32.50 8.00 16.65
C VAL A 68 -33.20 9.33 16.95
N GLU A 69 -34.25 9.69 16.19
CA GLU A 69 -35.01 10.92 16.45
C GLU A 69 -35.72 10.90 17.80
N SER A 70 -36.32 9.77 18.19
CA SER A 70 -36.99 9.64 19.49
C SER A 70 -36.00 9.74 20.66
N THR A 71 -34.77 9.24 20.52
CA THR A 71 -33.70 9.38 21.51
C THR A 71 -33.26 10.84 21.71
N THR A 72 -33.40 11.70 20.69
CA THR A 72 -32.92 13.09 20.72
C THR A 72 -33.91 14.05 21.40
N ARG A 73 -35.14 13.62 21.71
CA ARG A 73 -36.16 14.48 22.38
C ARG A 73 -36.21 14.40 23.91
N SER A 74 -35.52 13.45 24.54
CA SER A 74 -35.61 13.24 26.01
C SER A 74 -34.52 13.92 26.84
N ALA A 75 -33.70 14.80 26.24
CA ALA A 75 -32.52 15.40 26.88
C ALA A 75 -32.59 16.93 27.06
N THR A 76 -33.79 17.51 27.24
CA THR A 76 -33.95 18.94 27.58
C THR A 76 -35.21 19.19 28.39
N THR A 77 -35.08 19.34 29.72
CA THR A 77 -35.97 20.12 30.61
C THR A 77 -35.27 20.32 31.95
N GLU A 78 -34.75 21.53 32.20
CA GLU A 78 -34.76 22.24 33.51
C GLU A 78 -34.12 23.64 33.34
N ALA A 79 -34.36 24.54 34.30
CA ALA A 79 -33.78 25.89 34.42
C ALA A 79 -34.08 26.95 33.32
N GLN A 80 -35.23 27.61 33.52
CA GLN A 80 -35.66 28.96 33.11
C GLN A 80 -34.65 30.03 32.60
N GLU A 81 -35.06 30.69 31.50
CA GLU A 81 -35.38 32.15 31.43
C GLU A 81 -34.27 33.23 31.56
N SER A 82 -33.85 33.83 30.42
CA SER A 82 -33.77 35.30 30.23
C SER A 82 -33.47 35.71 28.76
N THR A 83 -33.80 36.96 28.42
CA THR A 83 -34.17 37.39 27.05
C THR A 83 -33.07 38.15 26.27
N THR A 84 -33.10 38.02 24.94
CA THR A 84 -32.65 38.99 23.88
C THR A 84 -31.17 39.30 23.58
N THR A 85 -30.88 39.27 22.26
CA THR A 85 -30.08 40.26 21.48
C THR A 85 -28.52 40.20 21.44
N SER A 86 -28.02 39.64 20.32
CA SER A 86 -26.79 39.95 19.54
C SER A 86 -25.43 40.27 20.19
N VAL A 87 -24.42 39.45 19.83
CA VAL A 87 -23.05 39.80 19.32
C VAL A 87 -22.18 40.81 20.14
N PRO A 88 -20.91 40.51 20.54
CA PRO A 88 -19.90 39.74 19.77
C PRO A 88 -19.10 38.67 20.54
N VAL A 89 -18.31 37.90 19.77
CA VAL A 89 -17.53 36.71 20.21
C VAL A 89 -16.33 37.02 21.13
N ILE A 90 -15.84 38.26 21.17
CA ILE A 90 -14.51 38.60 21.71
C ILE A 90 -14.37 38.29 23.21
N LYS A 91 -15.41 38.47 24.04
CA LYS A 91 -15.37 38.16 25.49
C LYS A 91 -15.19 36.68 25.83
N LYS A 92 -15.33 35.76 24.85
CA LYS A 92 -15.38 34.32 25.12
C LYS A 92 -14.01 33.68 25.38
N ILE A 93 -12.90 34.40 25.19
CA ILE A 93 -11.54 33.89 25.41
C ILE A 93 -11.12 34.05 26.88
N GLU A 94 -11.40 35.20 27.49
CA GLU A 94 -11.01 35.52 28.87
C GLU A 94 -11.70 34.59 29.89
N HIS A 95 -13.03 34.45 29.81
CA HIS A 95 -13.81 33.57 30.68
C HIS A 95 -13.40 32.09 30.63
N VAL A 96 -12.92 31.59 29.47
CA VAL A 96 -12.49 30.19 29.37
C VAL A 96 -11.15 29.98 30.08
N GLY A 97 -10.25 30.97 30.06
CA GLY A 97 -9.01 30.92 30.85
C GLY A 97 -9.29 30.91 32.35
N GLU A 98 -10.18 31.80 32.81
CA GLU A 98 -10.57 31.96 34.21
C GLU A 98 -11.16 30.67 34.78
N VAL A 99 -12.21 30.11 34.14
CA VAL A 99 -12.87 28.86 34.54
C VAL A 99 -11.89 27.67 34.56
N VAL A 100 -10.96 27.57 33.60
CA VAL A 100 -9.95 26.50 33.61
C VAL A 100 -8.96 26.66 34.76
N THR A 101 -8.56 27.88 35.12
CA THR A 101 -7.67 28.09 36.28
C THR A 101 -8.36 27.82 37.61
N GLU A 102 -9.64 28.16 37.76
CA GLU A 102 -10.43 27.95 38.97
C GLU A 102 -10.67 26.45 39.24
N VAL A 103 -11.17 25.72 38.24
CA VAL A 103 -11.43 24.27 38.33
C VAL A 103 -10.15 23.47 38.63
N ILE A 104 -8.97 23.93 38.19
CA ILE A 104 -7.69 23.29 38.50
C ILE A 104 -7.16 23.71 39.88
N ALA A 105 -7.40 24.95 40.32
CA ALA A 105 -7.03 25.42 41.66
C ALA A 105 -7.78 24.65 42.75
N GLU A 106 -9.12 24.49 42.63
CA GLU A 106 -9.92 23.69 43.58
C GLU A 106 -9.41 22.25 43.71
N ARG A 107 -9.00 21.63 42.60
CA ARG A 107 -8.54 20.23 42.58
C ARG A 107 -7.10 20.03 43.06
N THR A 108 -6.33 21.10 43.21
CA THR A 108 -4.91 21.04 43.62
C THR A 108 -4.62 21.74 44.94
N GLY A 109 -5.53 22.58 45.44
CA GLY A 109 -5.32 23.40 46.64
C GLY A 109 -4.25 24.48 46.47
N LEU A 110 -3.79 24.72 45.24
CA LEU A 110 -2.74 25.70 44.92
C LEU A 110 -3.37 27.05 44.56
N PRO A 111 -2.73 28.18 44.94
CA PRO A 111 -3.21 29.51 44.56
C PRO A 111 -3.14 29.68 43.04
N THR A 112 -4.05 30.48 42.47
CA THR A 112 -4.26 30.62 41.02
C THR A 112 -2.98 30.98 40.24
N TRP A 113 -2.12 31.82 40.81
CA TRP A 113 -0.82 32.17 40.22
C TRP A 113 0.15 30.99 40.13
N GLY A 114 0.07 30.02 41.05
CA GLY A 114 0.82 28.76 41.02
C GLY A 114 0.32 27.82 39.92
N VAL A 115 -0.99 27.74 39.70
CA VAL A 115 -1.58 26.98 38.57
C VAL A 115 -1.10 27.56 37.24
N VAL A 116 -1.16 28.89 37.08
CA VAL A 116 -0.64 29.59 35.89
C VAL A 116 0.88 29.35 35.71
N ALA A 117 1.66 29.39 36.79
CA ALA A 117 3.10 29.11 36.74
C ALA A 117 3.40 27.65 36.31
N ILE A 118 2.61 26.67 36.76
CA ILE A 118 2.72 25.26 36.32
C ILE A 118 2.37 25.13 34.83
N ILE A 119 1.30 25.78 34.36
CA ILE A 119 0.92 25.78 32.94
C ILE A 119 2.04 26.38 32.09
N ILE A 120 2.60 27.52 32.50
CA ILE A 120 3.75 28.15 31.82
C ILE A 120 4.98 27.24 31.86
N LEU A 121 5.28 26.57 32.97
CA LEU A 121 6.38 25.60 33.07
C LEU A 121 6.21 24.44 32.09
N VAL A 122 5.00 23.85 32.01
CA VAL A 122 4.68 22.78 31.06
C VAL A 122 4.83 23.27 29.63
N PHE A 123 4.32 24.46 29.29
CA PHE A 123 4.54 25.06 27.98
C PHE A 123 6.04 25.29 27.69
N LEU A 124 6.83 25.81 28.63
CA LEU A 124 8.27 26.00 28.44
C LEU A 124 9.04 24.69 28.28
N VAL A 125 8.63 23.61 28.97
CA VAL A 125 9.19 22.27 28.77
C VAL A 125 8.80 21.71 27.39
N VAL A 126 7.54 21.84 26.99
CA VAL A 126 7.06 21.38 25.67
C VAL A 126 7.71 22.18 24.53
N PHE A 127 7.76 23.51 24.60
CA PHE A 127 8.50 24.35 23.66
C PHE A 127 10.01 24.06 23.70
N GLY A 128 10.57 23.75 24.87
CA GLY A 128 11.98 23.34 25.01
C GLY A 128 12.27 22.01 24.31
N ILE A 129 11.38 21.03 24.43
CA ILE A 129 11.46 19.74 23.72
C ILE A 129 11.27 19.93 22.22
N ILE A 130 10.25 20.69 21.78
CA ILE A 130 10.02 21.01 20.37
C ILE A 130 11.23 21.75 19.79
N PHE A 131 11.75 22.77 20.47
CA PHE A 131 12.95 23.50 20.05
C PHE A 131 14.20 22.60 20.04
N PHE A 132 14.35 21.68 20.99
CA PHE A 132 15.45 20.71 20.99
C PHE A 132 15.35 19.72 19.82
N CYS A 133 14.15 19.18 19.54
CA CYS A 133 13.89 18.32 18.40
C CYS A 133 14.13 19.06 17.08
N VAL A 134 13.55 20.24 16.89
CA VAL A 134 13.76 21.10 15.71
C VAL A 134 15.23 21.49 15.55
N ARG A 135 15.93 21.87 16.63
CA ARG A 135 17.36 22.20 16.61
C ARG A 135 18.23 20.99 16.31
N ARG A 136 17.88 19.79 16.77
CA ARG A 136 18.55 18.52 16.44
C ARG A 136 18.34 18.16 14.95
N PHE A 137 17.13 18.34 14.45
CA PHE A 137 16.75 18.08 13.05
C PHE A 137 17.44 19.06 12.09
N LEU A 138 17.31 20.37 12.33
CA LEU A 138 17.96 21.43 11.54
C LEU A 138 19.49 21.38 11.62
N LYS A 139 20.08 20.99 12.77
CA LYS A 139 21.54 20.82 12.87
C LYS A 139 22.04 19.59 12.10
N LYS A 140 21.25 18.51 11.98
CA LYS A 140 21.56 17.37 11.08
C LYS A 140 21.47 17.76 9.60
N ARG A 141 20.64 18.76 9.25
CA ARG A 141 20.54 19.33 7.89
C ARG A 141 21.69 20.31 7.50
N ARG A 142 22.63 20.64 8.41
CA ARG A 142 23.79 21.50 8.12
C ARG A 142 25.15 20.77 8.20
N THR A 143 25.17 19.44 8.03
CA THR A 143 26.42 18.66 8.00
C THR A 143 26.47 17.60 6.89
N LYS A 144 25.68 17.74 5.81
CA LYS A 144 25.82 16.91 4.60
C LYS A 144 26.06 17.70 3.30
N ASP A 145 26.20 19.03 3.39
CA ASP A 145 26.78 19.84 2.32
C ASP A 145 28.29 19.95 2.55
N GLY A 146 29.10 19.48 1.59
CA GLY A 146 30.53 19.79 1.53
C GLY A 146 31.47 19.11 2.55
N LYS A 147 31.47 17.77 2.67
CA LYS A 147 32.67 17.07 3.23
C LYS A 147 32.88 15.64 2.73
N GLY A 148 33.53 15.51 1.56
CA GLY A 148 33.66 14.22 0.87
C GLY A 148 34.90 14.00 0.00
N LYS A 149 36.05 14.62 0.30
CA LYS A 149 37.37 14.26 -0.28
C LYS A 149 38.52 14.84 0.57
N LYS A 150 39.27 14.00 1.29
CA LYS A 150 40.62 14.33 1.78
C LYS A 150 41.62 13.76 0.78
N GLY A 151 41.96 14.55 -0.23
CA GLY A 151 43.07 14.27 -1.13
C GLY A 151 44.42 14.59 -0.50
N VAL A 152 45.45 13.90 -0.98
CA VAL A 152 46.88 13.98 -0.68
C VAL A 152 47.40 15.38 -0.30
N ASP A 153 48.26 15.44 0.72
CA ASP A 153 48.99 16.65 1.11
C ASP A 153 50.18 16.88 0.14
N MET A 154 50.28 18.08 -0.45
CA MET A 154 51.30 18.40 -1.46
C MET A 154 52.02 19.73 -1.15
N LYS A 155 52.51 19.87 0.08
CA LYS A 155 53.27 21.03 0.57
C LYS A 155 54.77 20.74 0.79
N SER A 156 55.44 20.24 -0.26
CA SER A 156 56.88 19.94 -0.23
C SER A 156 57.66 20.41 -1.47
N VAL A 157 57.07 21.21 -2.37
CA VAL A 157 57.78 21.85 -3.51
C VAL A 157 57.51 23.36 -3.54
N GLN A 158 57.75 24.05 -2.42
CA GLN A 158 57.70 25.52 -2.33
C GLN A 158 59.09 26.11 -2.02
N LEU A 159 60.12 25.67 -2.77
CA LEU A 159 61.52 26.05 -2.55
C LEU A 159 62.34 26.25 -3.85
N LEU A 160 61.71 26.43 -5.02
CA LEU A 160 62.43 26.61 -6.28
C LEU A 160 61.80 27.67 -7.24
N GLY A 161 61.03 28.61 -6.70
CA GLY A 161 60.45 29.74 -7.46
C GLY A 161 61.20 31.07 -7.32
N SER A 162 62.34 31.10 -6.63
CA SER A 162 63.00 32.34 -6.15
C SER A 162 63.89 33.07 -7.18
N ALA A 163 63.59 32.90 -8.47
CA ALA A 163 64.06 33.68 -9.62
C ALA A 163 63.07 33.33 -10.75
N TYR A 164 62.36 34.24 -11.41
CA TYR A 164 62.75 35.45 -12.16
C TYR A 164 61.48 36.37 -12.17
N LYS A 165 61.43 37.71 -12.11
CA LYS A 165 62.22 38.82 -12.70
C LYS A 165 62.36 38.71 -14.23
N GLU A 166 61.83 39.58 -15.09
CA GLU A 166 61.37 40.96 -14.87
C GLU A 166 60.62 41.52 -16.11
N LYS A 167 59.51 42.26 -15.91
CA LYS A 167 58.85 43.20 -16.86
C LYS A 167 58.11 42.67 -18.11
N VAL A 168 57.34 43.61 -18.69
CA VAL A 168 56.69 43.69 -20.03
C VAL A 168 55.28 43.09 -20.17
N GLN A 169 54.30 44.00 -20.36
CA GLN A 169 53.01 43.84 -21.04
C GLN A 169 53.18 44.33 -22.51
N PRO A 170 52.27 44.11 -23.49
CA PRO A 170 50.86 43.70 -23.35
C PRO A 170 50.32 42.66 -24.39
N ASP A 171 49.03 42.34 -24.22
CA ASP A 171 47.96 41.93 -25.17
C ASP A 171 48.30 41.45 -26.60
N MET A 172 47.82 40.25 -26.99
CA MET A 172 47.26 39.93 -28.33
C MET A 172 46.41 38.63 -28.29
N GLU A 173 45.67 38.34 -29.37
CA GLU A 173 44.58 37.35 -29.49
C GLU A 173 44.99 35.93 -29.96
N GLU A 174 43.95 35.11 -30.20
CA GLU A 174 43.87 33.83 -30.95
C GLU A 174 44.19 32.48 -30.27
N LEU A 175 43.09 31.76 -30.00
CA LEU A 175 42.80 30.39 -30.47
C LEU A 175 43.82 29.27 -30.20
N THR A 176 43.55 28.51 -29.13
CA THR A 176 43.44 27.05 -29.26
C THR A 176 42.08 26.59 -28.73
N GLU A 177 41.28 25.99 -29.61
CA GLU A 177 40.04 25.29 -29.26
C GLU A 177 40.33 24.05 -28.38
N ASN A 178 39.29 23.30 -27.98
CA ASN A 178 39.30 22.18 -27.01
C ASN A 178 39.27 22.60 -25.52
N ALA A 179 38.21 23.32 -25.14
CA ALA A 179 37.78 23.48 -23.74
C ALA A 179 36.25 23.35 -23.57
N GLU A 180 35.57 22.65 -24.49
CA GLU A 180 34.17 22.23 -24.33
C GLU A 180 34.08 20.97 -23.45
N GLU A 181 34.34 21.11 -22.15
CA GLU A 181 34.00 20.10 -21.14
C GLU A 181 33.80 20.81 -19.79
N GLY A 182 32.58 21.27 -19.53
CA GLY A 182 32.30 22.16 -18.39
C GLY A 182 30.84 22.51 -18.10
N ASP A 183 29.89 22.12 -18.96
CA ASP A 183 28.46 22.13 -18.61
C ASP A 183 28.18 20.98 -17.62
N GLU A 184 28.34 21.26 -16.33
CA GLU A 184 27.73 20.46 -15.27
C GLU A 184 26.20 20.62 -15.35
N GLU A 185 25.58 19.88 -16.28
CA GLU A 185 24.17 19.55 -16.17
C GLU A 185 23.94 18.99 -14.75
N ASP A 186 23.11 19.69 -13.96
CA ASP A 186 22.57 19.24 -12.67
C ASP A 186 21.65 18.02 -12.90
N LYS A 187 22.24 16.90 -13.31
CA LYS A 187 21.60 15.59 -13.38
C LYS A 187 21.23 15.21 -11.96
N GLN A 188 19.98 15.52 -11.60
CA GLN A 188 19.31 15.00 -10.42
C GLN A 188 19.69 13.53 -10.30
N SER A 189 20.50 13.23 -9.28
CA SER A 189 20.91 11.84 -9.05
C SER A 189 19.66 11.07 -8.66
N GLU A 190 19.09 10.35 -9.63
CA GLU A 190 17.96 9.45 -9.41
C GLU A 190 18.34 8.54 -8.25
N GLN A 191 17.71 8.78 -7.11
CA GLN A 191 18.01 8.03 -5.90
C GLN A 191 17.49 6.63 -6.13
N LYS A 192 18.37 5.72 -6.51
CA LYS A 192 18.05 4.30 -6.64
C LYS A 192 17.41 3.83 -5.34
N LEU A 193 16.13 3.50 -5.40
CA LEU A 193 15.35 3.03 -4.26
C LEU A 193 15.52 1.52 -4.03
N GLY A 194 16.40 0.89 -4.82
CA GLY A 194 16.60 -0.54 -4.89
C GLY A 194 15.66 -1.22 -5.88
N ARG A 195 15.62 -2.55 -5.80
CA ARG A 195 14.82 -3.43 -6.65
C ARG A 195 14.21 -4.57 -5.85
N LEU A 196 13.10 -5.10 -6.33
CA LEU A 196 12.33 -6.18 -5.73
C LEU A 196 12.24 -7.38 -6.69
N ASN A 197 12.53 -8.59 -6.20
CA ASN A 197 12.18 -9.85 -6.87
C ASN A 197 10.88 -10.39 -6.28
N PHE A 198 9.94 -10.73 -7.16
CA PHE A 198 8.70 -11.39 -6.80
C PHE A 198 8.32 -12.43 -7.85
N LYS A 199 7.55 -13.43 -7.41
CA LYS A 199 6.96 -14.48 -8.25
C LYS A 199 5.44 -14.40 -8.23
N LEU A 200 4.83 -14.49 -9.40
CA LEU A 200 3.37 -14.54 -9.62
C LEU A 200 2.97 -15.91 -10.20
N GLU A 201 1.88 -16.47 -9.68
CA GLU A 201 1.34 -17.77 -10.10
C GLU A 201 -0.18 -17.72 -9.93
N TYR A 202 -0.94 -17.90 -11.02
CA TYR A 202 -2.41 -17.83 -10.99
C TYR A 202 -3.02 -19.23 -11.16
N ASP A 203 -3.91 -19.60 -10.24
CA ASP A 203 -4.63 -20.86 -10.26
C ASP A 203 -6.04 -20.68 -10.84
N PHE A 204 -6.24 -21.19 -12.05
CA PHE A 204 -7.50 -21.20 -12.77
C PHE A 204 -8.57 -22.11 -12.13
N ASN A 205 -8.16 -23.15 -11.40
CA ASN A 205 -9.07 -24.08 -10.72
C ASN A 205 -9.66 -23.46 -9.44
N SER A 206 -8.86 -22.73 -8.64
CA SER A 206 -9.36 -22.04 -7.43
C SER A 206 -9.76 -20.57 -7.64
N ASN A 207 -9.49 -19.99 -8.81
CA ASN A 207 -9.61 -18.55 -9.09
C ASN A 207 -8.91 -17.71 -8.02
N SER A 208 -7.61 -17.95 -7.86
CA SER A 208 -6.77 -17.22 -6.92
C SER A 208 -5.37 -16.93 -7.47
N LEU A 209 -4.85 -15.75 -7.13
CA LEU A 209 -3.50 -15.32 -7.46
C LEU A 209 -2.58 -15.54 -6.24
N ALA A 210 -1.57 -16.39 -6.40
CA ALA A 210 -0.46 -16.51 -5.46
C ALA A 210 0.63 -15.50 -5.83
N VAL A 211 1.06 -14.73 -4.83
CA VAL A 211 2.08 -13.67 -4.95
C VAL A 211 3.16 -13.96 -3.92
N THR A 212 4.35 -14.34 -4.38
CA THR A 212 5.50 -14.60 -3.51
C THR A 212 6.47 -13.43 -3.55
N VAL A 213 6.69 -12.80 -2.40
CA VAL A 213 7.74 -11.79 -2.22
C VAL A 213 9.03 -12.53 -1.88
N ILE A 214 10.03 -12.49 -2.77
CA ILE A 214 11.26 -13.28 -2.63
C ILE A 214 12.27 -12.47 -1.82
N GLN A 215 12.85 -11.44 -2.44
CA GLN A 215 13.86 -10.58 -1.80
C GLN A 215 13.86 -9.18 -2.42
N ALA A 216 14.39 -8.20 -1.70
CA ALA A 216 14.76 -6.89 -2.26
C ALA A 216 16.27 -6.66 -2.14
N GLU A 217 16.81 -5.76 -2.95
CA GLU A 217 18.23 -5.40 -3.01
C GLU A 217 18.43 -3.90 -3.25
N GLU A 218 19.61 -3.39 -2.89
CA GLU A 218 20.01 -1.98 -3.07
C GLU A 218 19.04 -0.96 -2.43
N LEU A 219 18.31 -1.35 -1.38
CA LEU A 219 17.39 -0.44 -0.68
C LEU A 219 18.15 0.74 -0.04
N PRO A 220 17.59 1.97 -0.04
CA PRO A 220 18.19 3.12 0.62
C PRO A 220 18.15 2.96 2.15
N ALA A 221 19.25 3.34 2.79
CA ALA A 221 19.35 3.42 4.24
C ALA A 221 18.64 4.67 4.79
N LEU A 222 17.53 4.50 5.49
CA LEU A 222 16.78 5.59 6.12
C LEU A 222 17.13 5.75 7.62
N ASP A 223 17.53 4.67 8.30
CA ASP A 223 17.97 4.70 9.71
C ASP A 223 19.11 5.72 9.95
N MET A 224 19.14 6.27 11.17
CA MET A 224 20.34 6.93 11.70
C MET A 224 21.60 6.05 11.74
N GLY A 225 21.46 4.72 11.65
CA GLY A 225 22.53 3.73 11.64
C GLY A 225 23.14 3.41 10.27
N GLY A 226 22.60 3.93 9.16
CA GLY A 226 23.02 3.51 7.81
C GLY A 226 22.44 2.16 7.39
N THR A 227 21.29 1.81 7.93
CA THR A 227 20.50 0.60 7.66
C THR A 227 19.04 0.98 7.35
N SER A 228 18.18 -0.02 7.22
CA SER A 228 16.73 0.08 7.35
C SER A 228 16.24 -1.21 8.02
N ASP A 229 15.03 -1.22 8.58
CA ASP A 229 14.25 -2.38 9.02
C ASP A 229 13.10 -2.65 7.99
N PRO A 230 13.37 -3.02 6.71
CA PRO A 230 12.37 -3.05 5.65
C PRO A 230 11.32 -4.16 5.75
N TYR A 231 10.13 -3.85 5.21
CA TYR A 231 9.04 -4.80 4.97
C TYR A 231 8.14 -4.38 3.79
N VAL A 232 7.41 -5.31 3.19
CA VAL A 232 6.59 -5.09 1.99
C VAL A 232 5.10 -5.23 2.31
N LYS A 233 4.29 -4.26 1.89
CA LYS A 233 2.83 -4.35 1.86
C LYS A 233 2.37 -4.70 0.44
N VAL A 234 1.57 -5.76 0.31
CA VAL A 234 1.06 -6.29 -0.96
C VAL A 234 -0.46 -6.11 -1.01
N TYR A 235 -0.97 -5.43 -2.04
CA TYR A 235 -2.41 -5.21 -2.25
C TYR A 235 -2.77 -5.07 -3.72
N LEU A 236 -4.06 -5.26 -4.03
CA LEU A 236 -4.62 -5.02 -5.37
C LEU A 236 -5.31 -3.65 -5.41
N LEU A 237 -5.16 -2.93 -6.52
CA LEU A 237 -5.99 -1.79 -6.89
C LEU A 237 -7.08 -2.25 -7.87
N PRO A 238 -8.33 -1.74 -7.76
CA PRO A 238 -8.78 -0.71 -6.83
C PRO A 238 -9.05 -1.21 -5.39
N ASP A 239 -9.04 -2.53 -5.15
CA ASP A 239 -9.44 -3.20 -3.90
C ASP A 239 -8.46 -3.03 -2.70
N LYS A 240 -8.19 -1.79 -2.28
CA LYS A 240 -7.33 -1.42 -1.13
C LYS A 240 -7.74 -2.03 0.23
N LYS A 241 -8.80 -2.85 0.28
CA LYS A 241 -9.29 -3.60 1.46
C LYS A 241 -8.47 -4.85 1.75
N LYS A 242 -8.11 -5.64 0.73
CA LYS A 242 -7.28 -6.86 0.88
C LYS A 242 -5.80 -6.45 0.86
N LYS A 243 -5.19 -6.35 2.04
CA LYS A 243 -3.75 -6.08 2.21
C LYS A 243 -3.08 -7.25 2.93
N PHE A 244 -1.89 -7.62 2.47
CA PHE A 244 -0.97 -8.50 3.18
C PHE A 244 0.32 -7.72 3.48
N GLU A 245 1.03 -8.07 4.54
CA GLU A 245 2.28 -7.42 4.94
C GLU A 245 3.30 -8.50 5.31
N THR A 246 4.54 -8.40 4.82
CA THR A 246 5.63 -9.31 5.18
C THR A 246 6.08 -9.08 6.63
N LYS A 247 6.87 -10.02 7.14
CA LYS A 247 7.71 -9.80 8.32
C LYS A 247 8.65 -8.62 8.09
N VAL A 248 9.02 -7.97 9.19
CA VAL A 248 10.03 -6.91 9.25
C VAL A 248 11.41 -7.56 9.34
N HIS A 249 12.26 -7.32 8.34
CA HIS A 249 13.65 -7.78 8.34
C HIS A 249 14.53 -6.65 8.87
N ARG A 250 15.26 -6.91 9.97
CA ARG A 250 15.92 -5.84 10.72
C ARG A 250 17.35 -5.58 10.24
N LYS A 251 17.72 -4.30 10.15
CA LYS A 251 19.06 -3.78 9.82
C LYS A 251 19.66 -4.35 8.53
N THR A 252 18.87 -4.36 7.45
CA THR A 252 19.30 -4.86 6.15
C THR A 252 18.84 -3.95 5.01
N LEU A 253 19.69 -3.81 3.99
CA LEU A 253 19.37 -3.15 2.72
C LEU A 253 19.09 -4.17 1.60
N SER A 254 19.22 -5.47 1.91
CA SER A 254 18.86 -6.60 1.05
C SER A 254 18.07 -7.64 1.85
N PRO A 255 16.79 -7.41 2.16
CA PRO A 255 15.94 -8.37 2.88
C PRO A 255 15.53 -9.55 1.98
N VAL A 256 15.62 -10.76 2.52
CA VAL A 256 15.09 -11.99 1.89
C VAL A 256 13.87 -12.44 2.69
N PHE A 257 12.68 -12.24 2.12
CA PHE A 257 11.39 -12.49 2.77
C PHE A 257 10.93 -13.95 2.58
N ASN A 258 10.88 -14.41 1.32
CA ASN A 258 10.31 -15.69 0.91
C ASN A 258 8.90 -15.95 1.48
N GLU A 259 7.99 -14.98 1.32
CA GLU A 259 6.61 -15.06 1.83
C GLU A 259 5.58 -15.04 0.70
N THR A 260 4.67 -16.03 0.70
CA THR A 260 3.61 -16.18 -0.30
C THR A 260 2.25 -15.76 0.24
N PHE A 261 1.55 -14.90 -0.50
CA PHE A 261 0.21 -14.41 -0.19
C PHE A 261 -0.79 -14.84 -1.28
N THR A 262 -1.97 -15.32 -0.90
CA THR A 262 -2.98 -15.82 -1.86
C THR A 262 -4.22 -14.94 -1.88
N PHE A 263 -4.43 -14.22 -2.99
CA PHE A 263 -5.64 -13.46 -3.24
C PHE A 263 -6.78 -14.38 -3.70
N LYS A 264 -7.46 -15.00 -2.73
CA LYS A 264 -8.65 -15.85 -2.98
C LYS A 264 -9.84 -15.04 -3.52
N SER A 265 -10.64 -15.71 -4.35
CA SER A 265 -11.81 -15.14 -5.03
C SER A 265 -11.42 -13.94 -5.89
N LEU A 266 -10.60 -14.22 -6.91
CA LEU A 266 -10.19 -13.29 -7.94
C LEU A 266 -10.33 -13.99 -9.31
N PRO A 267 -11.49 -13.88 -9.98
CA PRO A 267 -11.68 -14.41 -11.33
C PRO A 267 -10.68 -13.82 -12.33
N TYR A 268 -10.33 -14.56 -13.38
CA TYR A 268 -9.35 -14.11 -14.39
C TYR A 268 -9.74 -12.78 -15.07
N ALA A 269 -11.03 -12.60 -15.39
CA ALA A 269 -11.55 -11.34 -15.95
C ALA A 269 -11.44 -10.15 -14.98
N ASP A 270 -11.59 -10.39 -13.67
CA ASP A 270 -11.37 -9.39 -12.63
C ASP A 270 -9.88 -9.11 -12.43
N ALA A 271 -9.02 -10.14 -12.53
CA ALA A 271 -7.57 -10.03 -12.37
C ALA A 271 -7.00 -9.06 -13.41
N MET A 272 -7.34 -9.24 -14.69
CA MET A 272 -6.91 -8.38 -15.80
C MET A 272 -7.20 -6.88 -15.56
N ASN A 273 -8.29 -6.56 -14.85
CA ASN A 273 -8.69 -5.18 -14.54
C ASN A 273 -8.03 -4.61 -13.25
N LYS A 274 -7.08 -5.32 -12.65
CA LYS A 274 -6.44 -4.94 -11.38
C LYS A 274 -4.94 -4.72 -11.54
N THR A 275 -4.41 -3.83 -10.71
CA THR A 275 -2.96 -3.58 -10.56
C THR A 275 -2.52 -4.13 -9.23
N LEU A 276 -1.56 -5.06 -9.24
CA LEU A 276 -0.88 -5.53 -8.04
C LEU A 276 0.17 -4.48 -7.62
N VAL A 277 0.21 -4.16 -6.33
CA VAL A 277 1.13 -3.15 -5.79
C VAL A 277 1.92 -3.75 -4.63
N PHE A 278 3.24 -3.63 -4.74
CA PHE A 278 4.20 -3.93 -3.69
C PHE A 278 4.75 -2.60 -3.17
N ALA A 279 4.29 -2.15 -2.02
CA ALA A 279 4.77 -0.91 -1.39
C ALA A 279 5.76 -1.27 -0.27
N ILE A 280 7.01 -0.84 -0.39
CA ILE A 280 8.07 -1.15 0.60
C ILE A 280 8.16 -0.01 1.61
N PHE A 281 8.15 -0.36 2.89
CA PHE A 281 8.24 0.55 4.02
C PHE A 281 9.42 0.18 4.92
N ASP A 282 9.97 1.18 5.58
CA ASP A 282 10.90 1.01 6.69
C ASP A 282 10.13 0.97 8.02
N PHE A 283 10.37 -0.04 8.86
CA PHE A 283 9.71 -0.18 10.15
C PHE A 283 10.43 0.66 11.23
N ASP A 284 9.91 1.85 11.51
CA ASP A 284 10.45 2.70 12.58
C ASP A 284 9.64 2.58 13.88
N ARG A 285 10.32 2.15 14.96
CA ARG A 285 9.72 1.90 16.28
C ARG A 285 9.17 3.15 16.96
N PHE A 286 9.67 4.34 16.64
CA PHE A 286 9.35 5.59 17.36
C PHE A 286 8.83 6.72 16.45
N SER A 287 8.56 6.42 15.17
CA SER A 287 8.17 7.40 14.14
C SER A 287 6.96 6.90 13.34
N LYS A 288 6.54 7.66 12.32
CA LYS A 288 5.78 7.07 11.20
C LYS A 288 6.76 6.18 10.41
N HIS A 289 6.29 5.04 9.91
CA HIS A 289 7.06 4.22 8.97
C HIS A 289 7.26 4.99 7.66
N ASP A 290 8.50 5.17 7.24
CA ASP A 290 8.82 5.85 5.97
C ASP A 290 8.59 4.89 4.79
N GLN A 291 8.02 5.39 3.70
CA GLN A 291 7.85 4.59 2.48
C GLN A 291 9.11 4.70 1.63
N ILE A 292 9.77 3.57 1.38
CA ILE A 292 10.97 3.49 0.53
C ILE A 292 10.61 3.67 -0.94
N GLY A 293 9.53 3.02 -1.39
CA GLY A 293 9.05 3.09 -2.76
C GLY A 293 7.89 2.13 -3.02
N GLU A 294 7.48 1.98 -4.28
CA GLU A 294 6.53 0.95 -4.71
C GLU A 294 6.86 0.37 -6.09
N VAL A 295 6.41 -0.87 -6.32
CA VAL A 295 6.30 -1.49 -7.65
C VAL A 295 4.81 -1.66 -7.95
N LYS A 296 4.38 -1.20 -9.13
CA LYS A 296 3.02 -1.37 -9.66
C LYS A 296 3.07 -2.30 -10.87
N VAL A 297 2.34 -3.41 -10.81
CA VAL A 297 2.26 -4.42 -11.87
C VAL A 297 0.80 -4.52 -12.34
N PRO A 298 0.44 -3.91 -13.48
CA PRO A 298 -0.87 -4.12 -14.11
C PRO A 298 -0.97 -5.59 -14.52
N LEU A 299 -1.97 -6.33 -14.02
CA LEU A 299 -2.07 -7.76 -14.30
C LEU A 299 -2.48 -8.05 -15.77
N CYS A 300 -2.97 -7.04 -16.50
CA CYS A 300 -3.22 -7.10 -17.94
C CYS A 300 -1.95 -7.11 -18.81
N THR A 301 -0.79 -6.69 -18.30
CA THR A 301 0.48 -6.72 -19.06
C THR A 301 1.30 -7.98 -18.79
N ILE A 302 0.72 -8.98 -18.11
CA ILE A 302 1.41 -10.16 -17.58
C ILE A 302 0.64 -11.42 -18.00
N ASP A 303 1.32 -12.39 -18.59
CA ASP A 303 0.71 -13.68 -18.95
C ASP A 303 0.54 -14.58 -17.71
N LEU A 304 -0.59 -14.40 -17.01
CA LEU A 304 -0.99 -15.20 -15.86
C LEU A 304 -1.23 -16.70 -16.18
N ALA A 305 -1.19 -17.13 -17.43
CA ALA A 305 -1.18 -18.57 -17.76
C ALA A 305 0.16 -19.25 -17.42
N GLN A 306 1.21 -18.46 -17.22
CA GLN A 306 2.55 -18.93 -16.86
C GLN A 306 2.94 -18.47 -15.45
N THR A 307 3.97 -19.12 -14.91
CA THR A 307 4.65 -18.66 -13.69
C THR A 307 5.64 -17.57 -14.05
N ILE A 308 5.48 -16.38 -13.48
CA ILE A 308 6.41 -15.25 -13.67
C ILE A 308 7.29 -15.14 -12.43
N GLU A 309 8.60 -14.99 -12.61
CA GLU A 309 9.51 -14.45 -11.60
C GLU A 309 10.33 -13.35 -12.25
N GLU A 310 10.29 -12.13 -11.69
CA GLU A 310 10.96 -10.98 -12.28
C GLU A 310 11.46 -9.98 -11.24
N TRP A 311 12.53 -9.26 -11.62
CA TRP A 311 13.03 -8.11 -10.89
C TRP A 311 12.37 -6.83 -11.42
N ARG A 312 11.92 -5.96 -10.51
CA ARG A 312 11.48 -4.59 -10.83
C ARG A 312 12.17 -3.59 -9.93
N ASP A 313 12.64 -2.50 -10.52
CA ASP A 313 13.17 -1.35 -9.78
C ASP A 313 12.03 -0.61 -9.04
N LEU A 314 12.37 -0.03 -7.88
CA LEU A 314 11.39 0.65 -7.03
C LEU A 314 11.17 2.10 -7.46
N VAL A 315 9.90 2.48 -7.61
CA VAL A 315 9.48 3.84 -7.99
C VAL A 315 9.23 4.67 -6.75
N SER A 316 9.63 5.95 -6.77
CA SER A 316 9.41 6.88 -5.67
C SER A 316 7.92 7.18 -5.50
N VAL A 317 7.46 7.20 -4.25
CA VAL A 317 6.09 7.61 -3.91
C VAL A 317 6.16 9.00 -3.30
N GLU A 318 5.99 10.01 -4.15
CA GLU A 318 5.72 11.37 -3.68
C GLU A 318 4.47 11.33 -2.78
N GLY A 319 4.65 11.80 -1.54
CA GLY A 319 3.83 11.36 -0.40
C GLY A 319 2.36 11.78 -0.43
N GLU A 320 1.60 11.30 0.56
CA GLU A 320 0.17 11.56 0.77
C GLU A 320 -0.19 13.05 0.66
N GLY A 321 -0.60 13.47 -0.55
CA GLY A 321 -0.77 14.87 -0.94
C GLY A 321 -0.43 15.14 -2.41
N GLY A 322 0.43 14.33 -3.02
CA GLY A 322 0.73 14.38 -4.45
C GLY A 322 -0.44 13.90 -5.31
N GLN A 323 -0.95 14.78 -6.17
CA GLN A 323 -1.85 14.38 -7.27
C GLN A 323 -1.01 13.65 -8.32
N VAL A 324 -1.39 12.42 -8.69
CA VAL A 324 -0.67 11.66 -9.72
C VAL A 324 -0.72 12.40 -11.05
N VAL A 325 0.41 13.02 -11.43
CA VAL A 325 0.61 13.56 -12.77
C VAL A 325 0.71 12.38 -13.72
N LEU A 326 -0.40 12.08 -14.40
CA LEU A 326 -0.38 11.20 -15.55
C LEU A 326 0.52 11.84 -16.61
N ARG A 327 1.75 11.34 -16.74
CA ARG A 327 2.53 11.57 -17.96
C ARG A 327 1.81 10.81 -19.08
N GLU A 328 1.04 11.54 -19.87
CA GLU A 328 0.44 11.02 -21.10
C GLU A 328 1.57 10.53 -22.01
N VAL A 329 1.66 9.22 -22.18
CA VAL A 329 2.56 8.61 -23.16
C VAL A 329 1.86 8.71 -24.52
N ASN A 330 1.99 9.86 -25.17
CA ASN A 330 1.59 10.01 -26.56
C ASN A 330 2.40 9.05 -27.44
N ILE A 331 1.69 8.25 -28.22
CA ILE A 331 2.16 7.45 -29.36
C ILE A 331 1.28 7.82 -30.54
#